data_AF-A0A4V1ALF8-F1
#
_entry.id   AF-A0A4V1ALF8-F1
#
_cell.length_a   1.000
_cell.length_b   1.000
_cell.length_c   1.000
_cell.angle_alpha   90.00
_cell.angle_beta   90.00
_cell.angle_gamma   90.00
#
_symmetry.space_group_name_H-M   'P 1'
#
loop_
_entity.id
_entity.type
_entity.pdbx_description
1 polymer ?
#
loop_
_entity_poly.entity_id
_entity_poly.type
_entity_poly.pdbx_seq_one_letter_code
_entity_poly.pdbx_strand_id
1 'polypeptide(L)'
;MRDDFSNKTKEILAKRVGYLCSNPNCRKHTSGPNSDQNKAINIGIAAHITAASAGGARYDETLSSSERQSIENGIWLCSNCASLIDRDETGFTVDLINNWKDSTEKHLFDAIMGKTIKGKLPFLEADMLWDSISRNPIGYSEKNIEVFEQPIPVGTDLYQYWTLEWKLKLVIYNNSEVPAYNLELIEEKGSEFRYLEKLGKINNIKPFDNIELEAIYEREFHGTSSEADEELTSIPKDFTDKVLLLKYFNDDRDELITQVNFDTDRLINKKI
;
A
#
# COMPACT_ATOMS: atom_id res chain seq x y z
N MET A 1 -10.15 34.19 -35.82
CA MET A 1 -10.15 34.94 -34.55
C MET A 1 -10.01 33.90 -33.45
N ARG A 2 -9.17 34.15 -32.43
CA ARG A 2 -8.89 33.18 -31.35
C ARG A 2 -9.64 33.62 -30.10
N ASP A 3 -10.37 32.70 -29.48
CA ASP A 3 -11.17 32.93 -28.28
C ASP A 3 -10.28 32.90 -27.01
N ASP A 4 -9.42 33.91 -26.85
CA ASP A 4 -8.49 33.98 -25.73
C ASP A 4 -9.16 34.40 -24.41
N PHE A 5 -8.68 33.83 -23.30
CA PHE A 5 -9.13 34.19 -21.96
C PHE A 5 -8.82 35.65 -21.63
N SER A 6 -9.79 36.33 -21.00
CA SER A 6 -9.58 37.64 -20.40
C SER A 6 -8.51 37.59 -19.30
N ASN A 7 -7.83 38.72 -19.01
CA ASN A 7 -6.87 38.80 -17.91
C ASN A 7 -7.49 38.40 -16.57
N LYS A 8 -8.76 38.77 -16.34
CA LYS A 8 -9.52 38.39 -15.15
C LYS A 8 -9.67 36.87 -15.06
N THR A 9 -10.02 36.19 -16.15
CA THR A 9 -10.15 34.73 -16.19
C THR A 9 -8.81 34.06 -15.89
N LYS A 10 -7.72 34.54 -16.50
CA LYS A 10 -6.35 34.02 -16.25
C LYS A 10 -5.95 34.14 -14.78
N GLU A 11 -6.23 35.29 -14.16
CA GLU A 11 -5.92 35.54 -12.76
C GLU A 11 -6.73 34.65 -11.83
N ILE A 12 -8.03 34.47 -12.09
CA ILE A 12 -8.87 33.59 -11.27
C ILE A 12 -8.38 32.13 -11.40
N LEU A 13 -8.09 31.65 -12.61
CA LEU A 13 -7.54 30.30 -12.81
C LEU A 13 -6.27 30.08 -11.99
N ALA A 14 -5.34 31.04 -12.03
CA ALA A 14 -4.11 30.96 -11.25
C ALA A 14 -4.36 30.93 -9.74
N LYS A 15 -5.24 31.81 -9.24
CA LYS A 15 -5.55 31.92 -7.81
C LYS A 15 -6.28 30.69 -7.26
N ARG A 16 -7.19 30.08 -8.03
CA ARG A 16 -7.94 28.88 -7.62
C ARG A 16 -7.03 27.71 -7.26
N VAL A 17 -5.86 27.64 -7.89
CA VAL A 17 -4.86 26.59 -7.65
C VAL A 17 -3.61 27.12 -6.93
N GLY A 18 -3.68 28.30 -6.31
CA GLY A 18 -2.55 28.86 -5.56
C GLY A 18 -1.28 29.06 -6.39
N TYR A 19 -1.43 29.35 -7.69
CA TYR A 19 -0.34 29.41 -8.66
C TYR A 19 0.46 28.10 -8.78
N LEU A 20 -0.12 26.94 -8.50
CA LEU A 20 0.47 25.63 -8.79
C LEU A 20 0.07 25.11 -10.17
N CYS A 21 0.94 24.34 -10.80
CA CYS A 21 0.59 23.60 -12.01
C CYS A 21 -0.50 22.55 -11.71
N SER A 22 -1.59 22.56 -12.47
CA SER A 22 -2.69 21.60 -12.29
C SER A 22 -2.36 20.15 -12.68
N ASN A 23 -1.25 19.89 -13.38
CA ASN A 23 -0.81 18.50 -13.61
C ASN A 23 -0.42 17.84 -12.26
N PRO A 24 -1.09 16.75 -11.84
CA PRO A 24 -0.85 16.08 -10.56
C PRO A 24 0.58 15.60 -10.34
N ASN A 25 1.29 15.22 -11.40
CA ASN A 25 2.68 14.76 -11.34
C ASN A 25 3.70 15.91 -11.36
N CYS A 26 3.26 17.14 -11.65
CA CYS A 26 4.14 18.31 -11.71
C CYS A 26 4.02 19.19 -10.48
N ARG A 27 2.81 19.70 -10.19
CA ARG A 27 2.46 20.52 -9.00
C ARG A 27 3.40 21.69 -8.66
N LYS A 28 4.32 22.09 -9.53
CA LYS A 28 5.30 23.14 -9.23
C LYS A 28 4.66 24.51 -9.13
N HIS A 29 5.25 25.38 -8.30
CA HIS A 29 4.93 26.79 -8.28
C HIS A 29 5.21 27.43 -9.64
N THR A 30 4.26 28.23 -10.11
CA THR A 30 4.33 28.95 -11.38
C THR A 30 4.59 30.44 -11.20
N SER A 31 4.59 30.93 -9.95
CA SER A 31 4.98 32.29 -9.62
C SER A 31 5.97 32.32 -8.46
N GLY A 32 6.85 33.32 -8.46
CA GLY A 32 7.90 33.49 -7.46
C GLY A 32 8.54 34.88 -7.52
N PRO A 33 9.51 35.16 -6.63
CA PRO A 33 10.15 36.47 -6.56
C PRO A 33 10.96 36.76 -7.83
N ASN A 34 11.04 38.05 -8.20
CA ASN A 34 11.95 38.56 -9.22
C ASN A 34 13.10 39.35 -8.57
N SER A 35 14.20 39.56 -9.30
CA SER A 35 15.30 40.43 -8.84
C SER A 35 14.87 41.89 -8.66
N ASP A 36 13.86 42.35 -9.40
CA ASP A 36 13.18 43.62 -9.19
C ASP A 36 12.05 43.43 -8.15
N GLN A 37 12.11 44.18 -7.04
CA GLN A 37 11.15 44.08 -5.93
C GLN A 37 9.70 44.39 -6.32
N ASN A 38 9.48 45.14 -7.41
CA ASN A 38 8.14 45.48 -7.89
C ASN A 38 7.59 44.46 -8.93
N LYS A 39 8.29 43.35 -9.15
CA LYS A 39 7.92 42.32 -10.12
C LYS A 39 7.88 40.93 -9.49
N ALA A 40 7.13 40.04 -10.12
CA ALA A 40 7.15 38.61 -9.86
C ALA A 40 7.51 37.86 -11.13
N ILE A 41 8.19 36.73 -10.99
CA ILE A 41 8.33 35.76 -12.07
C ILE A 41 6.98 35.04 -12.21
N ASN A 42 6.53 34.82 -13.44
CA ASN A 42 5.38 33.98 -13.75
C ASN A 42 5.70 33.10 -14.97
N ILE A 43 5.64 31.79 -14.78
CA ILE A 43 5.81 30.77 -15.83
C ILE A 43 4.52 29.98 -16.08
N GLY A 44 3.41 30.41 -15.49
CA GLY A 44 2.10 29.81 -15.61
C GLY A 44 1.32 30.36 -16.80
N ILE A 45 0.50 29.50 -17.37
CA ILE A 45 -0.32 29.75 -18.55
C ILE A 45 -1.73 29.24 -18.25
N ALA A 46 -2.73 30.06 -18.54
CA ALA A 46 -4.11 29.60 -18.66
C ALA A 46 -4.26 28.89 -20.00
N ALA A 47 -4.21 27.56 -19.97
CA ALA A 47 -4.38 26.72 -21.14
C ALA A 47 -5.87 26.39 -21.34
N HIS A 48 -6.25 26.24 -22.61
CA HIS A 48 -7.59 25.81 -22.98
C HIS A 48 -7.69 24.28 -22.91
N ILE A 49 -8.75 23.76 -22.29
CA ILE A 49 -9.03 22.32 -22.25
C ILE A 49 -9.46 21.85 -23.64
N THR A 50 -10.42 22.54 -24.24
CA THR A 50 -10.78 22.44 -25.67
C THR A 50 -10.34 23.72 -26.40
N ALA A 51 -9.75 23.60 -27.58
CA ALA A 51 -9.07 24.73 -28.23
C ALA A 51 -9.93 25.99 -28.42
N ALA A 52 -9.26 27.14 -28.34
CA ALA A 52 -9.82 28.48 -28.55
C ALA A 52 -10.22 28.81 -30.00
N SER A 53 -9.92 27.93 -30.95
CA SER A 53 -10.22 28.13 -32.38
C SER A 53 -10.14 26.82 -33.14
N ALA A 54 -10.85 26.75 -34.26
CA ALA A 54 -10.81 25.60 -35.16
C ALA A 54 -9.37 25.24 -35.55
N GLY A 55 -9.08 23.93 -35.60
CA GLY A 55 -7.74 23.39 -35.91
C GLY A 55 -6.76 23.35 -34.73
N GLY A 56 -7.18 23.75 -33.52
CA GLY A 56 -6.41 23.53 -32.30
C GLY A 56 -6.72 22.17 -31.64
N ALA A 57 -5.86 21.77 -30.70
CA ALA A 57 -5.99 20.51 -29.97
C ALA A 57 -7.34 20.37 -29.26
N ARG A 58 -8.01 19.22 -29.44
CA ARG A 58 -9.34 18.94 -28.84
C ARG A 58 -10.39 20.03 -29.11
N TYR A 59 -10.37 20.68 -30.27
CA TYR A 59 -11.36 21.68 -30.61
C TYR A 59 -12.78 21.08 -30.62
N ASP A 60 -13.70 21.72 -29.90
CA ASP A 60 -15.12 21.36 -29.89
C ASP A 60 -15.92 22.44 -30.64
N GLU A 61 -16.49 22.07 -31.78
CA GLU A 61 -17.28 22.97 -32.62
C GLU A 61 -18.63 23.34 -32.02
N THR A 62 -19.13 22.57 -31.06
CA THR A 62 -20.43 22.79 -30.42
C THR A 62 -20.41 23.94 -29.41
N LEU A 63 -19.22 24.31 -28.93
CA LEU A 63 -19.05 25.41 -27.98
C LEU A 63 -19.19 26.77 -28.66
N SER A 64 -19.90 27.68 -28.01
CA SER A 64 -19.92 29.11 -28.34
C SER A 64 -18.60 29.80 -28.00
N SER A 65 -18.37 31.00 -28.55
CA SER A 65 -17.20 31.83 -28.20
C SER A 65 -17.14 32.15 -26.70
N SER A 66 -18.29 32.40 -26.05
CA SER A 66 -18.36 32.62 -24.61
C SER A 66 -18.00 31.38 -23.79
N GLU A 67 -18.39 30.18 -24.24
CA GLU A 67 -18.04 28.92 -23.58
C GLU A 67 -16.55 28.60 -23.74
N ARG A 68 -15.97 28.85 -24.93
CA ARG A 68 -14.54 28.69 -25.17
C ARG A 68 -13.68 29.59 -24.27
N GLN A 69 -14.16 30.80 -23.97
CA GLN A 69 -13.50 31.77 -23.08
C GLN A 69 -13.90 31.59 -21.60
N SER A 70 -14.79 30.66 -21.29
CA SER A 70 -15.26 30.42 -19.93
C SER A 70 -14.14 29.86 -19.06
N ILE A 71 -14.18 30.19 -17.77
CA ILE A 71 -13.27 29.59 -16.79
C ILE A 71 -13.40 28.07 -16.75
N GLU A 72 -14.57 27.53 -17.07
CA GLU A 72 -14.81 26.08 -17.12
C GLU A 72 -13.92 25.39 -18.16
N ASN A 73 -13.70 26.03 -19.31
CA ASN A 73 -12.81 25.53 -20.36
C ASN A 73 -11.33 25.86 -20.14
N GLY A 74 -10.96 26.44 -18.99
CA GLY A 74 -9.60 26.82 -18.66
C GLY A 74 -8.96 25.95 -17.58
N ILE A 75 -7.66 25.73 -17.70
CA ILE A 75 -6.81 25.09 -16.68
C ILE A 75 -5.51 25.89 -16.51
N TRP A 76 -4.98 25.99 -15.28
CA TRP A 76 -3.72 26.67 -15.01
C TRP A 76 -2.54 25.68 -15.02
N LEU A 77 -1.60 25.84 -15.93
CA LEU A 77 -0.45 24.95 -16.09
C LEU A 77 0.85 25.75 -16.16
N CYS A 78 1.98 25.12 -15.83
CA CYS A 78 3.27 25.71 -16.20
C CYS A 78 3.48 25.67 -17.71
N SER A 79 4.35 26.52 -18.24
CA SER A 79 4.68 26.60 -19.68
C SER A 79 5.00 25.25 -20.32
N ASN A 80 5.75 24.39 -19.62
CA ASN A 80 6.10 23.06 -20.12
C ASN A 80 4.87 22.13 -20.22
N CYS A 81 4.05 22.07 -19.16
CA CYS A 81 2.87 21.20 -19.16
C CYS A 81 1.80 21.70 -20.12
N ALA A 82 1.62 23.02 -20.24
CA ALA A 82 0.73 23.62 -21.23
C ALA A 82 1.15 23.22 -22.66
N SER A 83 2.45 23.32 -22.96
CA SER A 83 2.99 22.90 -24.27
C SER A 83 2.84 21.40 -24.51
N LEU A 84 2.93 20.58 -23.45
CA LEU A 84 2.83 19.13 -23.55
C LEU A 84 1.41 18.68 -23.92
N ILE A 85 0.38 19.22 -23.25
CA ILE A 85 -1.01 18.83 -23.52
C ILE A 85 -1.47 19.21 -24.92
N ASP A 86 -0.90 20.27 -25.50
CA ASP A 86 -1.26 20.72 -26.86
C ASP A 86 -0.56 19.91 -27.96
N ARG A 87 0.56 19.26 -27.64
CA ARG A 87 1.34 18.45 -28.60
C ARG A 87 0.89 17.00 -28.70
N ASP A 88 0.15 16.50 -27.72
CA ASP A 88 -0.32 15.12 -27.66
C ASP A 88 -1.80 15.08 -27.23
N GLU A 89 -2.70 15.40 -28.17
CA GLU A 89 -4.13 15.48 -27.89
C GLU A 89 -4.78 14.12 -27.59
N THR A 90 -4.18 13.02 -28.05
CA THR A 90 -4.68 11.67 -27.81
C THR A 90 -4.24 11.15 -26.43
N GLY A 91 -3.01 11.48 -25.99
CA GLY A 91 -2.53 11.18 -24.64
C GLY A 91 -3.14 12.07 -23.56
N PHE A 92 -3.53 13.31 -23.90
CA PHE A 92 -4.15 14.26 -22.98
C PHE A 92 -5.59 14.59 -23.39
N THR A 93 -6.52 13.69 -23.05
CA THR A 93 -7.95 13.86 -23.34
C THR A 93 -8.60 14.98 -22.53
N VAL A 94 -9.76 15.47 -22.99
CA VAL A 94 -10.58 16.48 -22.27
C VAL A 94 -10.90 16.01 -20.85
N ASP A 95 -11.34 14.75 -20.69
CA ASP A 95 -11.68 14.17 -19.39
C ASP A 95 -10.49 14.12 -18.44
N LEU A 96 -9.30 13.75 -18.94
CA LEU A 96 -8.08 13.72 -18.13
C LEU A 96 -7.73 15.12 -17.61
N ILE A 97 -7.81 16.14 -18.49
CA ILE A 97 -7.47 17.53 -18.13
C ILE A 97 -8.52 18.10 -17.16
N ASN A 98 -9.80 17.78 -17.33
CA ASN A 98 -10.85 18.12 -16.35
C ASN A 98 -10.57 17.48 -14.99
N ASN A 99 -10.21 16.19 -14.96
CA ASN A 99 -9.82 15.51 -13.73
C ASN A 99 -8.59 16.17 -13.07
N TRP A 100 -7.61 16.63 -13.84
CA TRP A 100 -6.46 17.37 -13.31
C TRP A 100 -6.88 18.69 -12.67
N LYS A 101 -7.76 19.45 -13.34
CA LYS A 101 -8.32 20.68 -12.80
C LYS A 101 -9.01 20.43 -11.46
N ASP A 102 -9.98 19.53 -11.43
CA ASP A 102 -10.77 19.23 -10.24
C ASP A 102 -9.91 18.71 -9.08
N SER A 103 -8.99 17.78 -9.38
CA SER A 103 -8.04 17.24 -8.40
C SER A 103 -7.20 18.33 -7.75
N THR A 104 -6.75 19.31 -8.53
CA THR A 104 -5.91 20.41 -8.04
C THR A 104 -6.69 21.38 -7.18
N GLU A 105 -7.86 21.80 -7.65
CA GLU A 105 -8.70 22.74 -6.91
C GLU A 105 -9.15 22.13 -5.59
N LYS A 106 -9.52 20.84 -5.58
CA LYS A 106 -9.79 20.10 -4.36
C LYS A 106 -8.59 20.04 -3.43
N HIS A 107 -7.40 19.74 -3.95
CA HIS A 107 -6.17 19.70 -3.17
C HIS A 107 -5.88 21.05 -2.49
N LEU A 108 -6.04 22.17 -3.20
CA LEU A 108 -5.86 23.50 -2.59
C LEU A 108 -6.97 23.84 -1.59
N PHE A 109 -8.22 23.48 -1.88
CA PHE A 109 -9.32 23.69 -0.96
C PHE A 109 -9.11 22.93 0.35
N ASP A 110 -8.73 21.65 0.28
CA ASP A 110 -8.43 20.85 1.45
C ASP A 110 -7.26 21.44 2.25
N ALA A 111 -6.20 21.91 1.57
CA ALA A 111 -5.08 22.61 2.22
C ALA A 111 -5.51 23.90 2.96
N ILE A 112 -6.40 24.71 2.37
CA ILE A 112 -6.95 25.91 3.01
C ILE A 112 -7.80 25.55 4.24
N MET A 113 -8.58 24.48 4.14
CA MET A 113 -9.40 23.98 5.25
C MET A 113 -8.58 23.37 6.39
N GLY A 114 -7.25 23.36 6.28
CA GLY A 114 -6.38 22.70 7.25
C GLY A 114 -6.57 21.19 7.28
N LYS A 115 -7.25 20.62 6.27
CA LYS A 115 -7.19 19.18 6.04
C LYS A 115 -5.79 18.93 5.50
N THR A 116 -4.90 18.53 6.39
CA THR A 116 -3.64 17.90 5.99
C THR A 116 -4.00 16.88 4.91
N ILE A 117 -3.34 16.98 3.75
CA ILE A 117 -3.23 15.85 2.84
C ILE A 117 -2.79 14.72 3.77
N LYS A 118 -3.65 13.72 4.01
CA LYS A 118 -3.29 12.60 4.88
C LYS A 118 -1.87 12.23 4.49
N GLY A 119 -0.92 12.39 5.41
CA GLY A 119 0.46 12.05 5.13
C GLY A 119 0.49 10.62 4.59
N LYS A 120 1.58 10.25 3.91
CA LYS A 120 1.81 8.83 3.63
C LYS A 120 1.57 8.08 4.96
N LEU A 121 0.64 7.14 4.98
CA LEU A 121 0.35 6.36 6.18
C LEU A 121 1.37 5.23 6.27
N PRO A 122 1.71 4.77 7.47
CA PRO A 122 2.51 3.57 7.59
C PRO A 122 1.81 2.40 6.91
N PHE A 123 2.61 1.58 6.25
CA PHE A 123 2.17 0.39 5.55
C PHE A 123 3.00 -0.78 6.06
N LEU A 124 2.41 -1.50 7.02
CA LEU A 124 3.04 -2.65 7.62
C LEU A 124 2.55 -3.94 6.98
N GLU A 125 3.49 -4.83 6.69
CA GLU A 125 3.25 -6.17 6.14
C GLU A 125 4.03 -7.18 6.96
N ALA A 126 3.44 -8.34 7.21
CA ALA A 126 4.10 -9.44 7.87
C ALA A 126 4.43 -10.57 6.89
N ASP A 127 5.54 -11.23 7.15
CA ASP A 127 5.97 -12.46 6.50
C ASP A 127 6.33 -13.51 7.55
N MET A 128 6.22 -14.79 7.20
CA MET A 128 6.55 -15.90 8.08
C MET A 128 7.68 -16.71 7.47
N LEU A 129 8.84 -16.64 8.11
CA LEU A 129 10.01 -17.39 7.71
C LEU A 129 10.14 -18.63 8.57
N TRP A 130 10.41 -19.75 7.92
CA TRP A 130 10.74 -20.98 8.60
C TRP A 130 12.22 -20.98 9.04
N ASP A 131 12.48 -21.39 10.28
CA ASP A 131 13.84 -21.58 10.81
C ASP A 131 14.20 -23.07 10.91
N SER A 132 13.38 -23.86 11.61
CA SER A 132 13.56 -25.31 11.69
C SER A 132 12.26 -26.06 11.92
N ILE A 133 12.20 -27.30 11.42
CA ILE A 133 11.11 -28.25 11.63
C ILE A 133 11.68 -29.53 12.24
N SER A 134 10.94 -30.11 13.17
CA SER A 134 11.36 -31.35 13.81
C SER A 134 10.18 -32.22 14.22
N ARG A 135 10.45 -33.51 14.42
CA ARG A 135 9.54 -34.45 15.05
C ARG A 135 10.24 -35.13 16.21
N ASN A 136 9.58 -35.12 17.36
CA ASN A 136 10.10 -35.70 18.58
C ASN A 136 9.27 -36.95 18.92
N PRO A 137 9.88 -38.15 19.00
CA PRO A 137 9.15 -39.37 19.34
C PRO A 137 8.75 -39.35 20.81
N ILE A 138 7.46 -39.59 21.06
CA ILE A 138 6.89 -39.72 22.40
C ILE A 138 6.88 -41.20 22.81
N GLY A 139 6.51 -42.09 21.88
CA GLY A 139 6.49 -43.54 22.12
C GLY A 139 5.88 -44.34 20.97
N TYR A 140 6.07 -45.66 21.00
CA TYR A 140 5.50 -46.58 20.01
C TYR A 140 4.01 -46.82 20.25
N SER A 141 3.27 -46.97 19.15
CA SER A 141 1.85 -47.30 19.18
C SER A 141 1.60 -48.80 19.28
N GLU A 142 0.55 -49.20 20.01
CA GLU A 142 0.07 -50.58 20.09
C GLU A 142 -0.38 -51.11 18.70
N LYS A 143 -0.76 -50.21 17.79
CA LYS A 143 -1.12 -50.51 16.39
C LYS A 143 -0.04 -51.31 15.65
N ASN A 144 1.23 -51.20 16.07
CA ASN A 144 2.31 -51.98 15.47
C ASN A 144 2.14 -53.49 15.63
N ILE A 145 1.51 -53.94 16.72
CA ILE A 145 1.24 -55.37 16.95
C ILE A 145 0.12 -55.87 16.03
N GLU A 146 -0.86 -55.00 15.74
CA GLU A 146 -2.00 -55.32 14.89
C GLU A 146 -1.66 -55.29 13.39
N VAL A 147 -0.78 -54.38 12.98
CA VAL A 147 -0.46 -54.12 11.57
C VAL A 147 0.68 -54.98 11.04
N PHE A 148 1.69 -55.27 11.86
CA PHE A 148 2.89 -55.96 11.41
C PHE A 148 2.95 -57.41 11.90
N GLU A 149 3.30 -58.32 11.00
CA GLU A 149 3.57 -59.72 11.34
C GLU A 149 4.80 -59.86 12.25
N GLN A 150 4.74 -60.81 13.18
CA GLN A 150 5.80 -61.05 14.16
C GLN A 150 6.77 -62.16 13.68
N PRO A 151 8.09 -62.00 13.89
CA PRO A 151 8.76 -60.85 14.50
C PRO A 151 8.88 -59.67 13.52
N ILE A 152 8.69 -58.45 14.04
CA ILE A 152 8.85 -57.23 13.24
C ILE A 152 10.31 -57.07 12.80
N PRO A 153 10.59 -56.93 11.50
CA PRO A 153 11.94 -56.68 11.00
C PRO A 153 12.56 -55.37 11.53
N VAL A 154 13.87 -55.38 11.78
CA VAL A 154 14.62 -54.17 12.14
C VAL A 154 14.59 -53.19 10.97
N GLY A 155 14.37 -51.90 11.27
CA GLY A 155 14.27 -50.84 10.26
C GLY A 155 12.86 -50.63 9.69
N THR A 156 11.87 -51.39 10.16
CA THR A 156 10.45 -51.11 9.88
C THR A 156 10.09 -49.70 10.38
N ASP A 157 9.39 -48.94 9.55
CA ASP A 157 8.84 -47.64 9.94
C ASP A 157 7.59 -47.83 10.80
N LEU A 158 7.77 -47.81 12.12
CA LEU A 158 6.72 -48.11 13.09
C LEU A 158 5.84 -46.90 13.39
N TYR A 159 4.55 -47.17 13.60
CA TYR A 159 3.59 -46.21 14.13
C TYR A 159 4.03 -45.73 15.52
N GLN A 160 4.13 -44.43 15.67
CA GLN A 160 4.56 -43.75 16.89
C GLN A 160 3.66 -42.55 17.17
N TYR A 161 3.63 -42.13 18.42
CA TYR A 161 3.15 -40.82 18.82
C TYR A 161 4.32 -39.84 18.72
N TRP A 162 4.10 -38.74 18.03
CA TRP A 162 5.09 -37.69 17.76
C TRP A 162 4.59 -36.35 18.27
N THR A 163 5.51 -35.49 18.70
CA THR A 163 5.31 -34.05 18.70
C THR A 163 5.98 -33.47 17.46
N LEU A 164 5.20 -32.87 16.57
CA LEU A 164 5.71 -32.09 15.45
C LEU A 164 5.92 -30.65 15.91
N GLU A 165 7.09 -30.08 15.65
CA GLU A 165 7.47 -28.73 16.08
C GLU A 165 7.98 -27.92 14.89
N TRP A 166 7.49 -26.68 14.80
CA TRP A 166 7.93 -25.65 13.87
C TRP A 166 8.50 -24.48 14.66
N LYS A 167 9.78 -24.16 14.43
CA LYS A 167 10.38 -22.89 14.82
C LYS A 167 10.33 -21.94 13.64
N LEU A 168 9.72 -20.80 13.88
CA LEU A 168 9.36 -19.82 12.88
C LEU A 168 9.83 -18.43 13.31
N LYS A 169 9.93 -17.53 12.34
CA LYS A 169 10.16 -16.11 12.54
C LYS A 169 9.07 -15.31 11.86
N LEU A 170 8.28 -14.58 12.63
CA LEU A 170 7.34 -13.60 12.12
C LEU A 170 8.08 -12.28 11.91
N VAL A 171 8.24 -11.87 10.66
CA VAL A 171 8.94 -10.64 10.30
C VAL A 171 7.93 -9.58 9.89
N ILE A 172 7.93 -8.43 10.57
CA ILE A 172 7.03 -7.32 10.30
C ILE A 172 7.84 -6.21 9.64
N TYR A 173 7.54 -5.92 8.38
CA TYR A 173 8.18 -4.89 7.57
C TYR A 173 7.37 -3.60 7.57
N ASN A 174 8.07 -2.47 7.59
CA ASN A 174 7.49 -1.18 7.25
C ASN A 174 7.83 -0.79 5.80
N ASN A 175 6.95 -1.12 4.86
CA ASN A 175 7.13 -0.82 3.44
C ASN A 175 6.62 0.59 3.08
N SER A 176 6.89 1.57 3.95
CA SER A 176 6.50 2.96 3.73
C SER A 176 7.61 3.93 4.13
N GLU A 177 7.49 5.17 3.65
CA GLU A 177 8.42 6.26 3.98
C GLU A 177 8.17 6.90 5.35
N VAL A 178 7.19 6.40 6.11
CA VAL A 178 6.81 6.95 7.41
C VAL A 178 6.95 5.90 8.52
N PRO A 179 7.34 6.29 9.74
CA PRO A 179 7.44 5.37 10.85
C PRO A 179 6.07 4.85 11.31
N ALA A 180 6.07 3.64 11.87
CA ALA A 180 4.93 3.08 12.59
C ALA A 180 5.28 2.93 14.07
N TYR A 181 4.35 3.27 14.97
CA TYR A 181 4.60 3.29 16.41
C TYR A 181 3.64 2.39 17.18
N ASN A 182 4.12 1.95 18.35
CA ASN A 182 3.35 1.22 19.35
C ASN A 182 2.60 0.04 18.74
N LEU A 183 3.33 -0.80 18.03
CA LEU A 183 2.78 -1.97 17.36
C LEU A 183 2.27 -2.96 18.40
N GLU A 184 1.12 -3.56 18.13
CA GLU A 184 0.51 -4.65 18.88
C GLU A 184 0.12 -5.76 17.91
N LEU A 185 0.48 -6.99 18.27
CA LEU A 185 0.16 -8.18 17.51
C LEU A 185 -0.87 -9.01 18.28
N ILE A 186 -1.98 -9.34 17.63
CA ILE A 186 -3.12 -10.04 18.24
C ILE A 186 -3.42 -11.28 17.42
N GLU A 187 -3.50 -12.43 18.09
CA GLU A 187 -4.02 -13.67 17.50
C GLU A 187 -5.55 -13.64 17.54
N GLU A 188 -6.18 -13.36 16.40
CA GLU A 188 -7.64 -13.22 16.34
C GLU A 188 -8.35 -14.57 16.16
N LYS A 189 -7.78 -15.45 15.32
CA LYS A 189 -8.38 -16.74 14.98
C LYS A 189 -7.33 -17.78 14.58
N GLY A 190 -7.71 -19.05 14.65
CA GLY A 190 -6.98 -20.21 14.14
C GLY A 190 -6.12 -20.87 15.20
N SER A 191 -5.26 -21.79 14.77
CA SER A 191 -4.34 -22.51 15.65
C SER A 191 -3.40 -21.56 16.38
N GLU A 192 -3.28 -21.68 17.70
CA GLU A 192 -2.42 -20.81 18.53
C GLU A 192 -0.95 -21.22 18.44
N PHE A 193 -0.05 -20.25 18.53
CA PHE A 193 1.37 -20.57 18.74
C PHE A 193 1.57 -21.11 20.16
N ARG A 194 2.44 -22.12 20.32
CA ARG A 194 2.91 -22.51 21.66
C ARG A 194 3.70 -21.38 22.30
N TYR A 195 4.49 -20.68 21.49
CA TYR A 195 5.25 -19.50 21.89
C TYR A 195 5.24 -18.47 20.77
N LEU A 196 5.03 -17.21 21.12
CA LEU A 196 5.17 -16.08 20.23
C LEU A 196 5.83 -14.96 21.02
N GLU A 197 6.96 -14.46 20.52
CA GLU A 197 7.69 -13.37 21.13
C GLU A 197 6.82 -12.11 21.19
N LYS A 198 6.84 -11.44 22.34
CA LYS A 198 6.02 -10.26 22.59
C LYS A 198 6.77 -9.00 22.19
N LEU A 199 6.09 -8.15 21.43
CA LEU A 199 6.54 -6.78 21.21
C LEU A 199 6.65 -6.02 22.54
N GLY A 200 7.69 -5.20 22.68
CA GLY A 200 7.85 -4.31 23.82
C GLY A 200 6.70 -3.29 23.90
N LYS A 201 6.32 -2.86 25.11
CA LYS A 201 5.21 -1.91 25.32
C LYS A 201 5.37 -0.59 24.56
N ILE A 202 6.61 -0.15 24.37
CA ILE A 202 6.98 1.01 23.56
C ILE A 202 7.91 0.47 22.49
N ASN A 203 7.47 0.53 21.25
CA ASN A 203 8.19 0.03 20.09
C ASN A 203 7.87 0.89 18.87
N ASN A 204 8.68 0.81 17.82
CA ASN A 204 8.42 1.45 16.54
C ASN A 204 9.21 0.75 15.43
N ILE A 205 8.72 0.84 14.20
CA ILE A 205 9.45 0.42 12.99
C ILE A 205 9.73 1.66 12.15
N LYS A 206 11.01 1.92 11.88
CA LYS A 206 11.43 3.03 11.02
C LYS A 206 10.99 2.79 9.57
N PRO A 207 10.97 3.83 8.73
CA PRO A 207 10.75 3.66 7.29
C PRO A 207 11.68 2.61 6.70
N PHE A 208 11.12 1.66 5.95
CA PHE A 208 11.84 0.57 5.26
C PHE A 208 12.66 -0.35 6.18
N ASP A 209 12.31 -0.40 7.46
CA ASP A 209 12.93 -1.26 8.47
C ASP A 209 11.98 -2.42 8.85
N ASN A 210 12.45 -3.33 9.70
CA ASN A 210 11.64 -4.47 10.16
C ASN A 210 11.88 -4.83 11.63
N ILE A 211 10.96 -5.64 12.17
CA ILE A 211 11.12 -6.34 13.46
C ILE A 211 10.92 -7.84 13.19
N GLU A 212 11.82 -8.67 13.72
CA GLU A 212 11.67 -10.12 13.75
C GLU A 212 11.16 -10.56 15.12
N LEU A 213 10.20 -11.49 15.14
CA LEU A 213 9.67 -12.12 16.34
C LEU A 213 9.82 -13.63 16.24
N GLU A 214 10.36 -14.27 17.27
CA GLU A 214 10.41 -15.73 17.35
C GLU A 214 9.02 -16.33 17.60
N ALA A 215 8.69 -17.41 16.91
CA ALA A 215 7.45 -18.14 17.09
C ALA A 215 7.68 -19.66 17.07
N ILE A 216 6.96 -20.40 17.90
CA ILE A 216 7.00 -21.85 17.96
C ILE A 216 5.56 -22.38 17.87
N TYR A 217 5.32 -23.28 16.94
CA TYR A 217 4.07 -24.03 16.82
C TYR A 217 4.34 -25.51 17.00
N GLU A 218 3.43 -26.20 17.66
CA GLU A 218 3.55 -27.64 17.90
C GLU A 218 2.19 -28.31 17.82
N ARG A 219 2.20 -29.57 17.38
CA ARG A 219 1.04 -30.45 17.53
C ARG A 219 1.44 -31.90 17.71
N GLU A 220 0.52 -32.67 18.28
CA GLU A 220 0.64 -34.12 18.36
C GLU A 220 0.29 -34.76 17.01
N PHE A 221 0.97 -35.84 16.68
CA PHE A 221 0.74 -36.64 15.49
C PHE A 221 0.88 -38.13 15.79
N HIS A 222 -0.03 -38.95 15.28
CA HIS A 222 0.04 -40.40 15.39
C HIS A 222 0.18 -40.99 13.98
N GLY A 223 1.33 -41.59 13.72
CA GLY A 223 1.67 -42.09 12.39
C GLY A 223 3.06 -42.68 12.36
N THR A 224 3.48 -43.16 11.20
CA THR A 224 4.87 -43.58 11.00
C THR A 224 5.79 -42.37 10.89
N SER A 225 7.11 -42.59 10.87
CA SER A 225 8.07 -41.52 10.66
C SER A 225 7.96 -40.87 9.28
N SER A 226 7.70 -41.67 8.24
CA SER A 226 7.50 -41.18 6.87
C SER A 226 6.22 -40.34 6.76
N GLU A 227 5.12 -40.78 7.37
CA GLU A 227 3.86 -40.02 7.41
C GLU A 227 4.03 -38.70 8.17
N ALA A 228 4.83 -38.68 9.25
CA ALA A 228 5.14 -37.45 9.98
C ALA A 228 5.96 -36.46 9.14
N ASP A 229 6.90 -36.95 8.33
CA ASP A 229 7.74 -36.10 7.47
C ASP A 229 6.91 -35.41 6.36
N GLU A 230 5.82 -36.02 5.88
CA GLU A 230 4.88 -35.42 4.92
C GLU A 230 4.04 -34.27 5.52
N GLU A 231 3.92 -34.22 6.83
CA GLU A 231 3.19 -33.18 7.56
C GLU A 231 4.05 -31.95 7.84
N LEU A 232 5.38 -32.10 7.89
CA LEU A 232 6.33 -31.04 8.20
C LEU A 232 6.64 -30.16 6.97
N THR A 233 5.71 -29.27 6.64
CA THR A 233 5.90 -28.20 5.65
C THR A 233 6.60 -26.97 6.26
N SER A 234 7.07 -26.04 5.44
CA SER A 234 7.72 -24.80 5.91
C SER A 234 6.81 -23.95 6.80
N ILE A 235 5.55 -23.80 6.40
CA ILE A 235 4.48 -23.21 7.22
C ILE A 235 3.50 -24.33 7.59
N PRO A 236 3.05 -24.44 8.86
CA PRO A 236 2.06 -25.44 9.26
C PRO A 236 0.76 -25.34 8.44
N LYS A 237 0.27 -26.47 7.92
CA LYS A 237 -1.03 -26.54 7.22
C LYS A 237 -2.19 -26.08 8.12
N ASP A 238 -2.04 -26.26 9.43
CA ASP A 238 -2.98 -25.85 10.48
C ASP A 238 -3.17 -24.33 10.59
N PHE A 239 -2.37 -23.54 9.87
CA PHE A 239 -2.51 -22.09 9.83
C PHE A 239 -3.47 -21.60 8.75
N THR A 240 -4.03 -22.46 7.91
CA THR A 240 -4.91 -22.04 6.78
C THR A 240 -6.08 -21.12 7.19
N ASP A 241 -6.59 -21.21 8.42
CA ASP A 241 -7.64 -20.34 8.94
C ASP A 241 -7.14 -19.31 9.98
N LYS A 242 -5.83 -19.22 10.17
CA LYS A 242 -5.17 -18.34 11.14
C LYS A 242 -5.22 -16.89 10.66
N VAL A 243 -5.58 -16.01 11.60
CA VAL A 243 -5.66 -14.57 11.39
C VAL A 243 -4.92 -13.85 12.50
N LEU A 244 -3.98 -12.99 12.12
CA LEU A 244 -3.32 -12.06 13.02
C LEU A 244 -3.75 -10.64 12.70
N LEU A 245 -3.96 -9.83 13.74
CA LEU A 245 -4.16 -8.39 13.60
C LEU A 245 -2.92 -7.67 14.09
N LEU A 246 -2.33 -6.88 13.19
CA LEU A 246 -1.26 -5.96 13.50
C LEU A 246 -1.84 -4.56 13.65
N LYS A 247 -1.94 -4.09 14.89
CA LYS A 247 -2.36 -2.72 15.21
C LYS A 247 -1.15 -1.83 15.37
N TYR A 248 -1.22 -0.59 14.88
CA TYR A 248 -0.13 0.37 14.94
C TYR A 248 -0.64 1.80 14.75
N PHE A 249 0.20 2.77 15.10
CA PHE A 249 -0.14 4.19 15.04
C PHE A 249 0.75 4.95 14.06
N ASN A 250 0.20 5.98 13.41
CA ASN A 250 0.97 6.97 12.66
C ASN A 250 1.48 8.11 13.58
N ASP A 251 2.18 9.09 13.01
CA ASP A 251 2.67 10.28 13.73
C ASP A 251 1.53 11.09 14.39
N ASP A 252 0.34 11.11 13.77
CA ASP A 252 -0.85 11.82 14.24
C ASP A 252 -1.63 11.05 15.33
N ARG A 253 -1.16 9.86 15.74
CA ARG A 253 -1.84 8.94 16.69
C ARG A 253 -3.17 8.38 16.19
N ASP A 254 -3.38 8.33 14.87
CA ASP A 254 -4.44 7.54 14.28
C ASP A 254 -4.08 6.05 14.37
N GLU A 255 -5.03 5.24 14.83
CA GLU A 255 -4.91 3.78 14.84
C GLU A 255 -5.13 3.22 13.43
N LEU A 256 -4.28 2.27 13.05
CA LEU A 256 -4.31 1.55 11.78
C LEU A 256 -4.17 0.05 12.06
N ILE A 257 -4.82 -0.76 11.22
CA ILE A 257 -4.82 -2.22 11.37
C ILE A 257 -4.46 -2.87 10.05
N THR A 258 -3.48 -3.78 10.08
CA THR A 258 -3.22 -4.75 9.01
C THR A 258 -3.66 -6.13 9.49
N GLN A 259 -4.61 -6.74 8.77
CA GLN A 259 -4.98 -8.14 8.95
C GLN A 259 -4.05 -9.03 8.13
N VAL A 260 -3.44 -10.01 8.77
CA VAL A 260 -2.54 -10.99 8.17
C VAL A 260 -3.23 -12.34 8.17
N ASN A 261 -3.47 -12.88 6.97
CA ASN A 261 -4.08 -14.19 6.79
C ASN A 261 -3.02 -15.16 6.26
N PHE A 262 -3.06 -16.39 6.73
CA PHE A 262 -2.17 -17.44 6.26
C PHE A 262 -2.88 -18.22 5.14
N ASP A 263 -2.32 -18.17 3.94
CA ASP A 263 -2.67 -19.06 2.84
C ASP A 263 -1.59 -20.16 2.75
N THR A 264 -1.91 -21.31 2.15
CA THR A 264 -1.12 -22.55 2.23
C THR A 264 0.37 -22.39 1.90
N ASP A 265 0.73 -21.39 1.10
CA ASP A 265 2.12 -21.09 0.72
C ASP A 265 2.57 -19.64 0.97
N ARG A 266 1.68 -18.73 1.43
CA ARG A 266 1.97 -17.28 1.53
C ARG A 266 1.11 -16.57 2.58
N LEU A 267 1.63 -15.46 3.10
CA LEU A 267 0.83 -14.55 3.93
C LEU A 267 0.14 -13.49 3.06
N ILE A 268 -1.15 -13.26 3.33
CA ILE A 268 -1.97 -12.23 2.69
C ILE A 268 -2.19 -11.10 3.68
N ASN A 269 -1.53 -9.97 3.41
CA ASN A 269 -1.63 -8.74 4.19
C ASN A 269 -2.75 -7.85 3.62
N LYS A 270 -3.76 -7.52 4.44
CA LYS A 270 -4.89 -6.67 4.07
C LYS A 270 -5.07 -5.55 5.08
N LYS A 271 -4.95 -4.31 4.62
CA LYS A 271 -5.29 -3.13 5.42
C LYS A 271 -6.81 -3.02 5.56
N ILE A 272 -7.30 -2.86 6.78
CA ILE A 272 -8.73 -2.78 7.11
C ILE A 272 -9.08 -1.46 7.80
#